data_AF-A0A1L5J5B9-F1
#
_entry.id   AF-A0A1L5J5B9-F1
#
_cell.length_a   1.000
_cell.length_b   1.000
_cell.length_c   1.000
_cell.angle_alpha   90.00
_cell.angle_beta   90.00
_cell.angle_gamma   90.00
#
_symmetry.space_group_name_H-M   'P 1'
#
loop_
_entity.id
_entity.type
_entity.pdbx_description
1 polymer ?
#
loop_
_entity_poly.entity_id
_entity_poly.type
_entity_poly.pdbx_seq_one_letter_code
_entity_poly.pdbx_strand_id
1 'polypeptide(L)'
;ALDWVDMVSALKGNPRTTARLAESLSPWPHNGEKDLAAVKAKLADFVSKGQLGIFTNGYWGHPAMDLPPDVNLLAVSHYLQALEVQKKANRVVSLLGGKTPNIQNLAVGGVANAINLDNEATLNMAQLYQIKGLLEEVKTFVDQVYFPDVCAIGAMYAPWLGYGAGVTNYLSVPDLPLNPEGTEFQMPGGVITNGDLGSFQEITSFNDPLFRDNVAESIAHSWYDGDWQKHPW
;
A
#
# COMPACT_ATOMS: atom_id res chain seq x y z
N ALA A 1 -3.83 0.38 -9.75
CA ALA A 1 -4.82 1.43 -10.11
C ALA A 1 -5.18 1.37 -11.59
N LEU A 2 -4.20 1.39 -12.50
CA LEU A 2 -4.44 1.50 -13.95
C LEU A 2 -5.14 0.29 -14.61
N ASP A 3 -5.34 -0.81 -13.89
CA ASP A 3 -6.22 -1.90 -14.33
C ASP A 3 -7.71 -1.52 -14.23
N TRP A 4 -8.05 -0.57 -13.35
CA TRP A 4 -9.42 -0.14 -13.04
C TRP A 4 -9.74 1.27 -13.55
N VAL A 5 -8.71 2.11 -13.70
CA VAL A 5 -8.81 3.54 -14.00
C VAL A 5 -8.38 3.81 -15.44
N ASP A 6 -9.26 4.43 -16.22
CA ASP A 6 -8.99 4.83 -17.59
C ASP A 6 -8.47 6.28 -17.66
N MET A 7 -7.18 6.42 -17.97
CA MET A 7 -6.49 7.71 -18.10
C MET A 7 -7.05 8.57 -19.25
N VAL A 8 -7.50 7.96 -20.34
CA VAL A 8 -8.09 8.70 -21.47
C VAL A 8 -9.52 9.12 -21.13
N SER A 9 -10.27 8.29 -20.43
CA SER A 9 -11.59 8.63 -19.90
C SER A 9 -11.53 9.81 -18.93
N ALA A 10 -10.48 9.91 -18.10
CA ALA A 10 -10.28 11.03 -17.18
C ALA A 10 -10.26 12.41 -17.89
N LEU A 11 -9.81 12.49 -19.15
CA LEU A 11 -9.86 13.73 -19.95
C LEU A 11 -11.28 14.21 -20.24
N LYS A 12 -12.28 13.33 -20.12
CA LYS A 12 -13.69 13.67 -20.28
C LYS A 12 -14.34 14.11 -18.96
N GLY A 13 -13.69 13.87 -17.82
CA GLY A 13 -14.20 14.26 -16.49
C GLY A 13 -14.34 15.77 -16.34
N ASN A 14 -15.37 16.23 -15.62
CA ASN A 14 -15.60 17.64 -15.34
C ASN A 14 -15.08 17.98 -13.93
N PRO A 15 -14.08 18.88 -13.80
CA PRO A 15 -13.47 19.20 -12.50
C PRO A 15 -14.46 19.65 -11.42
N ARG A 16 -15.55 20.33 -11.79
CA ARG A 16 -16.54 20.83 -10.84
C ARG A 16 -17.41 19.73 -10.27
N THR A 17 -17.90 18.82 -11.11
CA THR A 17 -18.69 17.67 -10.65
C THR A 17 -17.82 16.63 -9.97
N THR A 18 -16.58 16.46 -10.43
CA THR A 18 -15.56 15.63 -9.78
C THR A 18 -15.24 16.15 -8.37
N ALA A 19 -15.08 17.46 -8.18
CA ALA A 19 -14.85 18.05 -6.87
C ALA A 19 -16.02 17.78 -5.91
N ARG A 20 -17.27 17.97 -6.38
CA ARG A 20 -18.47 17.65 -5.58
C ARG A 20 -18.54 16.18 -5.19
N LEU A 21 -18.19 15.28 -6.11
CA LEU A 21 -18.10 13.85 -5.82
C LEU A 21 -17.04 13.60 -4.74
N ALA A 22 -15.85 14.16 -4.91
CA ALA A 22 -14.74 13.98 -3.97
C ALA A 22 -15.07 14.50 -2.56
N GLU A 23 -15.70 15.68 -2.46
CA GLU A 23 -16.20 16.26 -1.20
C GLU A 23 -17.26 15.38 -0.52
N SER A 24 -18.07 14.65 -1.30
CA SER A 24 -19.05 13.71 -0.75
C SER A 24 -18.43 12.43 -0.17
N LEU A 25 -17.19 12.10 -0.59
CA LEU A 25 -16.47 10.90 -0.16
C LEU A 25 -15.52 11.19 1.00
N SER A 26 -14.95 12.39 1.07
CA SER A 26 -13.85 12.68 1.98
C SER A 26 -13.66 14.18 2.25
N PRO A 27 -13.22 14.57 3.47
CA PRO A 27 -12.81 15.95 3.78
C PRO A 27 -11.43 16.32 3.23
N TRP A 28 -10.78 15.47 2.42
CA TRP A 28 -9.44 15.70 1.90
C TRP A 28 -9.32 17.04 1.16
N PRO A 29 -8.42 17.95 1.57
CA PRO A 29 -8.43 19.33 1.10
C PRO A 29 -7.94 19.52 -0.34
N HIS A 30 -7.27 18.53 -0.94
CA HIS A 30 -6.71 18.63 -2.30
C HIS A 30 -7.63 18.03 -3.38
N ASN A 31 -8.94 18.16 -3.15
CA ASN A 31 -10.00 17.72 -4.05
C ASN A 31 -10.79 18.88 -4.67
N GLY A 32 -10.28 20.11 -4.56
CA GLY A 32 -10.93 21.29 -5.10
C GLY A 32 -11.01 21.29 -6.63
N GLU A 33 -11.99 22.01 -7.18
CA GLU A 33 -12.18 22.17 -8.63
C GLU A 33 -10.91 22.64 -9.34
N LYS A 34 -10.15 23.56 -8.71
CA LYS A 34 -8.89 24.09 -9.26
C LYS A 34 -7.80 23.01 -9.31
N ASP A 35 -7.67 22.19 -8.27
CA ASP A 35 -6.68 21.11 -8.21
C ASP A 35 -6.97 20.07 -9.30
N LEU A 36 -8.23 19.67 -9.43
CA LEU A 36 -8.69 18.72 -10.44
C LEU A 36 -8.56 19.28 -11.86
N ALA A 37 -8.83 20.57 -12.07
CA ALA A 37 -8.62 21.23 -13.35
C ALA A 37 -7.13 21.27 -13.72
N ALA A 38 -6.24 21.51 -12.76
CA ALA A 38 -4.79 21.49 -12.98
C ALA A 38 -4.29 20.08 -13.33
N VAL A 39 -4.77 19.04 -12.63
CA VAL A 39 -4.47 17.63 -12.95
C VAL A 39 -4.96 17.28 -14.36
N LYS A 40 -6.21 17.63 -14.69
CA LYS A 40 -6.78 17.40 -16.03
C LYS A 40 -5.97 18.10 -17.12
N ALA A 41 -5.57 19.35 -16.90
CA ALA A 41 -4.75 20.11 -17.86
C ALA A 41 -3.36 19.48 -18.04
N LYS A 42 -2.72 19.05 -16.95
CA LYS A 42 -1.43 18.33 -17.00
C LYS A 42 -1.54 17.03 -17.79
N LEU A 43 -2.63 16.27 -17.58
CA LEU A 43 -2.89 15.05 -18.32
C LEU A 43 -3.15 15.33 -19.81
N ALA A 44 -3.94 16.36 -20.13
CA ALA A 44 -4.24 16.75 -21.50
C ALA A 44 -2.97 17.19 -22.27
N ASP A 45 -2.11 17.98 -21.63
CA ASP A 45 -0.81 18.38 -22.19
C ASP A 45 0.11 17.18 -22.40
N PHE A 46 0.16 16.24 -21.45
CA PHE A 46 0.94 15.02 -21.58
C PHE A 46 0.46 14.15 -22.76
N VAL A 47 -0.86 14.02 -22.92
CA VAL A 47 -1.45 13.24 -24.02
C VAL A 47 -1.28 13.92 -25.37
N SER A 48 -1.45 15.25 -25.46
CA SER A 48 -1.36 15.99 -26.73
C SER A 48 0.05 15.97 -27.33
N LYS A 49 1.08 15.80 -26.51
CA LYS A 49 2.48 15.65 -26.95
C LYS A 49 2.76 14.33 -27.68
N GLY A 50 1.85 13.36 -27.62
CA GLY A 50 2.02 12.04 -28.27
C GLY A 50 3.10 11.15 -27.66
N GLN A 51 3.80 11.61 -26.61
CA GLN A 51 4.84 10.88 -25.90
C GLN A 51 4.30 10.36 -24.56
N LEU A 52 3.43 9.34 -24.63
CA LEU A 52 2.69 8.84 -23.46
C LEU A 52 3.56 8.06 -22.47
N GLY A 53 4.83 7.78 -22.80
CA GLY A 53 5.78 7.10 -21.90
C GLY A 53 5.19 5.81 -21.34
N ILE A 54 5.16 5.70 -20.01
CA ILE A 54 4.58 4.55 -19.28
C ILE A 54 3.08 4.32 -19.52
N PHE A 55 2.36 5.29 -20.10
CA PHE A 55 0.94 5.18 -20.46
C PHE A 55 0.72 4.82 -21.94
N THR A 56 1.79 4.64 -22.71
CA THR A 56 1.70 4.22 -24.12
C THR A 56 1.12 2.81 -24.21
N ASN A 57 0.16 2.59 -25.10
CA ASN A 57 -0.49 1.29 -25.35
C ASN A 57 -1.11 0.62 -24.10
N GLY A 58 -1.56 1.43 -23.12
CA GLY A 58 -2.42 0.92 -22.06
C GLY A 58 -3.78 0.47 -22.60
N TYR A 59 -4.53 -0.27 -21.79
CA TYR A 59 -5.86 -0.81 -22.13
C TYR A 59 -6.98 0.27 -22.13
N TRP A 60 -6.67 1.49 -22.56
CA TRP A 60 -7.58 2.63 -22.53
C TRP A 60 -8.80 2.38 -23.42
N GLY A 61 -10.01 2.61 -22.89
CA GLY A 61 -11.27 2.31 -23.56
C GLY A 61 -11.63 0.82 -23.62
N HIS A 62 -10.91 -0.06 -22.92
CA HIS A 62 -11.27 -1.46 -22.83
C HIS A 62 -12.67 -1.63 -22.20
N PRO A 63 -13.53 -2.55 -22.67
CA PRO A 63 -14.90 -2.70 -22.17
C PRO A 63 -15.02 -3.01 -20.67
N ALA A 64 -13.94 -3.48 -20.04
CA ALA A 64 -13.90 -3.73 -18.60
C ALA A 64 -13.52 -2.50 -17.75
N MET A 65 -13.14 -1.38 -18.37
CA MET A 65 -12.91 -0.11 -17.65
C MET A 65 -14.22 0.66 -17.56
N ASP A 66 -14.94 0.48 -16.45
CA ASP A 66 -16.34 0.90 -16.28
C ASP A 66 -16.50 2.17 -15.42
N LEU A 67 -15.41 2.73 -14.90
CA LEU A 67 -15.48 3.93 -14.09
C LEU A 67 -15.97 5.14 -14.91
N PRO A 68 -16.89 5.96 -14.37
CA PRO A 68 -17.26 7.23 -14.98
C PRO A 68 -16.05 8.18 -15.14
N PRO A 69 -16.06 9.07 -16.14
CA PRO A 69 -14.97 10.04 -16.37
C PRO A 69 -14.56 10.86 -15.14
N ASP A 70 -15.53 11.28 -14.32
CA ASP A 70 -15.27 12.05 -13.08
C ASP A 70 -14.54 11.20 -12.04
N VAL A 71 -14.90 9.93 -11.90
CA VAL A 71 -14.23 8.99 -10.99
C VAL A 71 -12.80 8.72 -11.47
N ASN A 72 -12.61 8.54 -12.79
CA ASN A 72 -11.26 8.41 -13.36
C ASN A 72 -10.42 9.66 -13.10
N LEU A 73 -10.97 10.86 -13.29
CA LEU A 73 -10.24 12.11 -13.03
C LEU A 73 -9.83 12.22 -11.55
N LEU A 74 -10.72 11.87 -10.63
CA LEU A 74 -10.41 11.85 -9.20
C LEU A 74 -9.30 10.83 -8.88
N ALA A 75 -9.42 9.60 -9.36
CA ALA A 75 -8.44 8.55 -9.13
C ALA A 75 -7.06 8.90 -9.71
N VAL A 76 -7.00 9.59 -10.86
CA VAL A 76 -5.74 10.10 -11.42
C VAL A 76 -5.15 11.21 -10.56
N SER A 77 -5.97 12.11 -10.02
CA SER A 77 -5.52 13.13 -9.06
C SER A 77 -4.89 12.46 -7.84
N HIS A 78 -5.58 11.50 -7.23
CA HIS A 78 -5.09 10.76 -6.07
C HIS A 78 -3.84 9.91 -6.38
N TYR A 79 -3.74 9.32 -7.57
CA TYR A 79 -2.53 8.62 -8.03
C TYR A 79 -1.31 9.54 -7.99
N LEU A 80 -1.43 10.77 -8.49
CA LEU A 80 -0.32 11.74 -8.47
C LEU A 80 0.01 12.21 -7.05
N GLN A 81 -1.00 12.41 -6.21
CA GLN A 81 -0.80 12.80 -4.81
C GLN A 81 -0.14 11.69 -3.99
N ALA A 82 -0.49 10.42 -4.25
CA ALA A 82 0.09 9.26 -3.59
C ALA A 82 1.62 9.16 -3.79
N LEU A 83 2.14 9.61 -4.94
CA LEU A 83 3.59 9.65 -5.21
C LEU A 83 4.34 10.58 -4.24
N GLU A 84 3.72 11.67 -3.78
CA GLU A 84 4.33 12.55 -2.77
C GLU A 84 4.16 11.99 -1.36
N VAL A 85 3.05 11.32 -1.08
CA VAL A 85 2.78 10.75 0.25
C VAL A 85 3.70 9.56 0.54
N GLN A 86 3.90 8.66 -0.42
CA GLN A 86 4.83 7.52 -0.24
C GLN A 86 6.26 8.00 0.03
N LYS A 87 6.66 9.15 -0.55
CA LYS A 87 7.96 9.77 -0.28
C LYS A 87 8.07 10.25 1.17
N LYS A 88 6.98 10.72 1.77
CA LYS A 88 6.93 11.09 3.20
C LYS A 88 7.07 9.85 4.10
N ALA A 89 6.38 8.75 3.78
CA ALA A 89 6.58 7.48 4.48
C ALA A 89 8.04 7.01 4.40
N ASN A 90 8.64 7.05 3.20
CA ASN A 90 10.04 6.69 2.99
C ASN A 90 11.04 7.64 3.68
N ARG A 91 10.67 8.91 3.89
CA ARG A 91 11.48 9.82 4.72
C ARG A 91 11.52 9.36 6.17
N VAL A 92 10.42 8.87 6.74
CA VAL A 92 10.42 8.29 8.09
C VAL A 92 11.34 7.07 8.16
N VAL A 93 11.22 6.16 7.19
CA VAL A 93 12.13 5.01 7.06
C VAL A 93 13.58 5.45 6.98
N SER A 94 13.90 6.52 6.24
CA SER A 94 15.27 7.03 6.12
C SER A 94 15.78 7.73 7.38
N LEU A 95 14.93 8.45 8.11
CA LEU A 95 15.32 9.14 9.35
C LEU A 95 15.74 8.12 10.44
N LEU A 96 15.05 6.98 10.51
CA LEU A 96 15.39 5.91 11.44
C LEU A 96 16.46 4.96 10.87
N GLY A 97 16.31 4.57 9.60
CA GLY A 97 17.13 3.57 8.93
C GLY A 97 18.41 4.10 8.27
N GLY A 98 18.66 5.40 8.30
CA GLY A 98 19.75 6.07 7.60
C GLY A 98 19.50 6.28 6.10
N LYS A 99 18.87 5.33 5.41
CA LYS A 99 18.48 5.40 3.99
C LYS A 99 17.34 4.45 3.64
N THR A 100 16.71 4.67 2.48
CA THR A 100 15.78 3.74 1.84
C THR A 100 15.88 3.85 0.31
N PRO A 101 15.79 2.76 -0.48
CA PRO A 101 15.70 1.36 -0.06
C PRO A 101 16.94 0.85 0.70
N ASN A 102 16.80 -0.27 1.42
CA ASN A 102 17.82 -0.95 2.23
C ASN A 102 18.30 -0.12 3.44
N ILE A 103 17.55 -0.14 4.54
CA ILE A 103 17.98 0.49 5.81
C ILE A 103 19.33 -0.06 6.30
N GLN A 104 20.04 0.72 7.12
CA GLN A 104 21.39 0.40 7.61
C GLN A 104 21.54 0.69 9.11
N ASN A 105 20.47 0.52 9.88
CA ASN A 105 20.46 0.74 11.33
C ASN A 105 20.23 -0.56 12.14
N LEU A 106 20.09 -1.72 11.51
CA LEU A 106 19.86 -2.98 12.23
C LEU A 106 21.19 -3.58 12.70
N ALA A 107 21.14 -4.23 13.87
CA ALA A 107 22.21 -5.07 14.38
C ALA A 107 21.60 -6.31 15.07
N VAL A 108 22.33 -7.43 15.11
CA VAL A 108 21.94 -8.55 15.99
C VAL A 108 21.97 -8.02 17.43
N GLY A 109 20.80 -7.99 18.07
CA GLY A 109 20.63 -7.41 19.41
C GLY A 109 19.89 -6.06 19.45
N GLY A 110 19.53 -5.45 18.32
CA GLY A 110 18.69 -4.25 18.31
C GLY A 110 18.94 -3.31 17.13
N VAL A 111 19.03 -2.01 17.41
CA VAL A 111 19.26 -0.95 16.41
C VAL A 111 20.45 -0.07 16.76
N ALA A 112 21.06 0.53 15.75
CA ALA A 112 22.21 1.42 15.87
C ALA A 112 21.84 2.89 16.12
N ASN A 113 20.55 3.21 16.27
CA ASN A 113 20.11 4.57 16.57
C ASN A 113 20.51 4.95 17.99
N ALA A 114 21.51 5.83 18.13
CA ALA A 114 21.81 6.44 19.42
C ALA A 114 20.69 7.42 19.79
N ILE A 115 20.00 7.16 20.91
CA ILE A 115 18.95 8.03 21.44
C ILE A 115 19.59 8.96 22.48
N ASN A 116 19.58 10.25 22.20
CA ASN A 116 20.02 11.29 23.13
C ASN A 116 19.30 12.59 22.75
N LEU A 117 18.52 13.13 23.69
CA LEU A 117 17.64 14.28 23.45
C LEU A 117 18.40 15.61 23.43
N ASP A 118 19.60 15.63 23.99
CA ASP A 118 20.44 16.83 24.17
C ASP A 118 21.58 16.94 23.13
N ASN A 119 21.69 15.97 22.21
CA ASN A 119 22.72 15.95 21.18
C ASN A 119 22.10 16.12 19.78
N GLU A 120 22.65 17.05 19.01
CA GLU A 120 22.15 17.41 17.67
C GLU A 120 22.39 16.29 16.63
N ALA A 121 23.38 15.42 16.86
CA ALA A 121 23.78 14.35 15.93
C ALA A 121 23.09 12.99 16.19
N THR A 122 22.21 12.90 17.18
CA THR A 122 21.53 11.66 17.61
C THR A 122 20.02 11.71 17.34
N LEU A 123 19.33 10.60 17.59
CA LEU A 123 17.86 10.58 17.61
C LEU A 123 17.36 11.42 18.80
N ASN A 124 17.09 12.70 18.51
CA ASN A 124 16.69 13.72 19.48
C ASN A 124 15.22 14.15 19.26
N MET A 125 14.75 15.08 20.11
CA MET A 125 13.35 15.54 20.06
C MET A 125 12.96 16.15 18.70
N ALA A 126 13.86 16.89 18.04
CA ALA A 126 13.55 17.50 16.75
C ALA A 126 13.31 16.43 15.68
N GLN A 127 14.13 15.38 15.64
CA GLN A 127 13.94 14.24 14.73
C GLN A 127 12.65 13.47 15.04
N LEU A 128 12.35 13.24 16.32
CA LEU A 128 11.11 12.55 16.73
C LEU A 128 9.85 13.34 16.34
N TYR A 129 9.84 14.67 16.49
CA TYR A 129 8.73 15.50 16.02
C TYR A 129 8.59 15.50 14.50
N GLN A 130 9.72 15.50 13.78
CA GLN A 130 9.69 15.38 12.32
C GLN A 130 9.08 14.04 11.88
N ILE A 131 9.47 12.94 12.52
CA ILE A 131 8.90 11.60 12.26
C ILE A 131 7.39 11.62 12.53
N LYS A 132 6.97 12.14 13.70
CA LYS A 132 5.55 12.24 14.07
C LYS A 132 4.74 13.01 13.01
N GLY A 133 5.19 14.19 12.61
CA GLY A 133 4.48 15.01 11.62
C GLY A 133 4.33 14.28 10.27
N LEU A 134 5.40 13.64 9.79
CA LEU A 134 5.35 12.87 8.55
C LEU A 134 4.37 11.69 8.66
N LEU A 135 4.34 10.97 9.79
CA LEU A 135 3.40 9.86 10.02
C LEU A 135 1.95 10.34 10.08
N GLU A 136 1.67 11.50 10.68
CA GLU A 136 0.34 12.10 10.71
C GLU A 136 -0.16 12.48 9.31
N GLU A 137 0.72 13.03 8.47
CA GLU A 137 0.40 13.32 7.06
C GLU A 137 0.11 12.04 6.26
N VAL A 138 0.91 10.98 6.45
CA VAL A 138 0.70 9.69 5.78
C VAL A 138 -0.62 9.06 6.25
N LYS A 139 -0.87 9.03 7.56
CA LYS A 139 -2.13 8.49 8.11
C LYS A 139 -3.33 9.25 7.58
N THR A 140 -3.27 10.58 7.53
CA THR A 140 -4.37 11.40 7.02
C THR A 140 -4.68 11.05 5.57
N PHE A 141 -3.67 10.87 4.72
CA PHE A 141 -3.89 10.45 3.33
C PHE A 141 -4.44 9.02 3.23
N VAL A 142 -3.97 8.08 4.06
CA VAL A 142 -4.50 6.71 4.08
C VAL A 142 -5.99 6.72 4.43
N ASP A 143 -6.36 7.44 5.49
CA ASP A 143 -7.73 7.49 6.00
C ASP A 143 -8.68 8.27 5.08
N GLN A 144 -8.20 9.35 4.45
CA GLN A 144 -9.04 10.28 3.70
C GLN A 144 -8.95 10.12 2.17
N VAL A 145 -8.00 9.35 1.65
CA VAL A 145 -7.84 9.16 0.20
C VAL A 145 -7.79 7.69 -0.14
N TYR A 146 -6.79 6.96 0.35
CA TYR A 146 -6.58 5.57 -0.07
C TYR A 146 -7.76 4.67 0.31
N PHE A 147 -8.20 4.69 1.57
CA PHE A 147 -9.29 3.83 2.01
C PHE A 147 -10.64 4.19 1.34
N PRO A 148 -11.06 5.47 1.26
CA PRO A 148 -12.26 5.86 0.51
C PRO A 148 -12.23 5.47 -0.97
N ASP A 149 -11.09 5.62 -1.65
CA ASP A 149 -10.94 5.23 -3.06
C ASP A 149 -11.12 3.72 -3.25
N VAL A 150 -10.50 2.90 -2.38
CA VAL A 150 -10.65 1.44 -2.41
C VAL A 150 -12.12 1.05 -2.24
N CYS A 151 -12.82 1.66 -1.28
CA CYS A 151 -14.25 1.41 -1.06
C CYS A 151 -15.11 1.84 -2.26
N ALA A 152 -14.89 3.03 -2.81
CA ALA A 152 -15.67 3.57 -3.92
C ALA A 152 -15.47 2.76 -5.21
N ILE A 153 -14.22 2.47 -5.58
CA ILE A 153 -13.88 1.66 -6.75
C ILE A 153 -14.34 0.22 -6.54
N GLY A 154 -14.14 -0.35 -5.36
CA GLY A 154 -14.60 -1.69 -5.02
C GLY A 154 -16.12 -1.85 -5.15
N ALA A 155 -16.89 -0.84 -4.76
CA ALA A 155 -18.35 -0.85 -4.95
C ALA A 155 -18.75 -0.79 -6.42
N MET A 156 -18.07 0.02 -7.24
CA MET A 156 -18.35 0.12 -8.69
C MET A 156 -17.97 -1.16 -9.45
N TYR A 157 -16.96 -1.88 -8.97
CA TYR A 157 -16.53 -3.17 -9.51
C TYR A 157 -17.03 -4.36 -8.70
N ALA A 158 -18.15 -4.24 -7.98
CA ALA A 158 -18.72 -5.35 -7.20
C ALA A 158 -18.88 -6.68 -7.97
N PRO A 159 -19.20 -6.71 -9.28
CA PRO A 159 -19.21 -7.96 -10.05
C PRO A 159 -17.87 -8.72 -10.06
N TRP A 160 -16.74 -8.05 -9.82
CA TRP A 160 -15.42 -8.69 -9.72
C TRP A 160 -15.21 -9.49 -8.44
N LEU A 161 -16.04 -9.30 -7.40
CA LEU A 161 -15.94 -10.03 -6.13
C LEU A 161 -16.17 -11.55 -6.29
N GLY A 162 -16.78 -11.99 -7.39
CA GLY A 162 -16.95 -13.40 -7.72
C GLY A 162 -15.74 -14.04 -8.43
N TYR A 163 -14.70 -13.27 -8.74
CA TYR A 163 -13.52 -13.73 -9.49
C TYR A 163 -12.25 -13.63 -8.65
N GLY A 164 -11.22 -14.40 -9.04
CA GLY A 164 -9.88 -14.28 -8.45
C GLY A 164 -9.70 -14.95 -7.09
N ALA A 165 -10.66 -15.76 -6.62
CA ALA A 165 -10.43 -16.65 -5.50
C ALA A 165 -9.25 -17.57 -5.84
N GLY A 166 -8.13 -17.39 -5.13
CA GLY A 166 -6.93 -18.20 -5.26
C GLY A 166 -7.03 -19.47 -4.43
N VAL A 167 -6.21 -19.56 -3.38
CA VAL A 167 -6.30 -20.62 -2.38
C VAL A 167 -7.31 -20.25 -1.28
N THR A 168 -7.90 -21.25 -0.66
CA THR A 168 -8.81 -21.10 0.50
C THR A 168 -8.12 -21.41 1.82
N ASN A 169 -6.80 -21.62 1.80
CA ASN A 169 -5.98 -21.77 3.01
C ASN A 169 -5.16 -20.50 3.20
N TYR A 170 -5.22 -19.92 4.39
CA TYR A 170 -4.56 -18.66 4.73
C TYR A 170 -3.63 -18.89 5.92
N LEU A 171 -2.44 -18.29 5.88
CA LEU A 171 -1.44 -18.32 6.95
C LEU A 171 -0.98 -16.88 7.22
N SER A 172 -0.97 -16.48 8.49
CA SER A 172 -0.25 -15.32 8.98
C SER A 172 0.58 -15.70 10.20
N VAL A 173 1.75 -15.08 10.37
CA VAL A 173 2.61 -15.22 11.56
C VAL A 173 2.41 -13.94 12.38
N PRO A 174 2.33 -14.02 13.73
CA PRO A 174 2.13 -12.82 14.53
C PRO A 174 3.30 -11.84 14.33
N ASP A 175 3.04 -10.54 14.34
CA ASP A 175 4.04 -9.51 14.04
C ASP A 175 3.78 -8.21 14.83
N LEU A 176 4.68 -7.23 14.70
CA LEU A 176 4.72 -5.98 15.46
C LEU A 176 4.80 -6.26 16.97
N PRO A 177 5.94 -6.78 17.47
CA PRO A 177 6.12 -7.09 18.88
C PRO A 177 5.98 -5.83 19.74
N LEU A 178 5.23 -5.97 20.84
CA LEU A 178 4.94 -4.92 21.81
C LEU A 178 5.87 -4.96 23.03
N ASN A 179 6.63 -6.04 23.19
CA ASN A 179 7.62 -6.21 24.23
C ASN A 179 8.98 -6.68 23.67
N PRO A 180 10.11 -6.42 24.36
CA PRO A 180 11.44 -6.84 23.92
C PRO A 180 11.60 -8.36 23.79
N GLU A 181 10.83 -9.13 24.56
CA GLU A 181 10.86 -10.59 24.55
C GLU A 181 10.22 -11.20 23.29
N GLY A 182 9.43 -10.42 22.54
CA GLY A 182 8.72 -10.90 21.35
C GLY A 182 7.66 -11.95 21.68
N THR A 183 6.92 -11.75 22.78
CA THR A 183 5.83 -12.64 23.21
C THR A 183 4.45 -11.98 23.14
N GLU A 184 4.41 -10.67 22.95
CA GLU A 184 3.18 -9.90 22.77
C GLU A 184 3.22 -9.21 21.41
N PHE A 185 2.15 -9.31 20.63
CA PHE A 185 2.11 -8.85 19.24
C PHE A 185 0.90 -7.98 18.97
N GLN A 186 1.07 -6.91 18.19
CA GLN A 186 -0.05 -6.08 17.76
C GLN A 186 -0.83 -6.74 16.61
N MET A 187 -0.16 -7.51 15.75
CA MET A 187 -0.80 -8.26 14.66
C MET A 187 -0.86 -9.75 15.01
N PRO A 188 -2.05 -10.37 14.99
CA PRO A 188 -2.19 -11.80 15.31
C PRO A 188 -1.76 -12.70 14.16
N GLY A 189 -1.37 -13.93 14.50
CA GLY A 189 -1.05 -14.99 13.55
C GLY A 189 -1.99 -16.18 13.66
N GLY A 190 -2.08 -16.95 12.58
CA GLY A 190 -2.78 -18.23 12.57
C GLY A 190 -2.96 -18.82 11.18
N VAL A 191 -3.63 -19.97 11.15
CA VAL A 191 -3.99 -20.70 9.94
C VAL A 191 -5.50 -20.80 9.83
N ILE A 192 -6.04 -20.53 8.65
CA ILE A 192 -7.41 -20.83 8.26
C ILE A 192 -7.36 -21.82 7.11
N THR A 193 -8.18 -22.87 7.14
CA THR A 193 -8.23 -23.88 6.10
C THR A 193 -9.60 -23.93 5.43
N ASN A 194 -9.63 -24.28 4.15
CA ASN A 194 -10.86 -24.47 3.37
C ASN A 194 -11.84 -23.29 3.37
N GLY A 195 -11.36 -22.06 3.63
CA GLY A 195 -12.18 -20.86 3.72
C GLY A 195 -13.11 -20.84 4.94
N ASP A 196 -12.92 -21.74 5.90
CA ASP A 196 -13.74 -21.85 7.10
C ASP A 196 -13.10 -21.10 8.26
N LEU A 197 -13.69 -19.96 8.65
CA LEU A 197 -13.23 -19.18 9.80
C LEU A 197 -13.28 -19.97 11.13
N GLY A 198 -14.14 -20.98 11.23
CA GLY A 198 -14.20 -21.88 12.39
C GLY A 198 -13.00 -22.82 12.48
N SER A 199 -12.22 -22.98 11.41
CA SER A 199 -10.99 -23.78 11.38
C SER A 199 -9.74 -23.03 11.88
N PHE A 200 -9.92 -21.79 12.34
CA PHE A 200 -8.82 -20.94 12.80
C PHE A 200 -7.98 -21.63 13.88
N GLN A 201 -6.68 -21.77 13.60
CA GLN A 201 -5.68 -22.24 14.55
C GLN A 201 -4.67 -21.12 14.79
N GLU A 202 -4.59 -20.65 16.02
CA GLU A 202 -3.73 -19.53 16.40
C GLU A 202 -2.24 -19.92 16.33
N ILE A 203 -1.41 -18.98 15.87
CA ILE A 203 0.05 -19.04 15.98
C ILE A 203 0.45 -17.95 16.98
N THR A 204 0.97 -18.37 18.13
CA THR A 204 1.16 -17.46 19.28
C THR A 204 2.57 -16.88 19.38
N SER A 205 3.54 -17.44 18.65
CA SER A 205 4.93 -16.97 18.66
C SER A 205 5.67 -17.36 17.38
N PHE A 206 6.84 -16.75 17.17
CA PHE A 206 7.74 -17.11 16.06
C PHE A 206 8.28 -18.56 16.15
N ASN A 207 8.20 -19.20 17.32
CA ASN A 207 8.70 -20.56 17.55
C ASN A 207 7.58 -21.60 17.64
N ASP A 208 6.34 -21.21 17.36
CA ASP A 208 5.18 -22.10 17.42
C ASP A 208 5.36 -23.29 16.45
N PRO A 209 5.30 -24.56 16.91
CA PRO A 209 5.45 -25.73 16.05
C PRO A 209 4.46 -25.79 14.89
N LEU A 210 3.26 -25.22 15.04
CA LEU A 210 2.26 -25.17 13.97
C LEU A 210 2.80 -24.44 12.74
N PHE A 211 3.61 -23.40 12.95
CA PHE A 211 4.31 -22.70 11.88
C PHE A 211 5.68 -23.32 11.61
N ARG A 212 6.55 -23.35 12.62
CA ARG A 212 7.97 -23.69 12.51
C ARG A 212 8.21 -25.04 11.83
N ASP A 213 7.45 -26.07 12.19
CA ASP A 213 7.74 -27.44 11.73
C ASP A 213 7.02 -27.81 10.42
N ASN A 214 6.12 -26.94 9.93
CA ASN A 214 5.18 -27.27 8.85
C ASN A 214 5.37 -26.43 7.58
N VAL A 215 6.43 -25.62 7.48
CA VAL A 215 6.79 -24.93 6.24
C VAL A 215 7.80 -25.77 5.46
N ALA A 216 7.51 -26.01 4.18
CA ALA A 216 8.42 -26.68 3.27
C ALA A 216 8.32 -26.09 1.87
N GLU A 217 9.42 -26.18 1.12
CA GLU A 217 9.51 -25.76 -0.28
C GLU A 217 9.77 -26.98 -1.16
N SER A 218 9.05 -27.06 -2.28
CA SER A 218 9.26 -28.07 -3.31
C SER A 218 9.92 -27.44 -4.53
N ILE A 219 10.92 -28.12 -5.08
CA ILE A 219 11.61 -27.68 -6.30
C ILE A 219 11.18 -28.43 -7.56
N ALA A 220 10.17 -29.31 -7.50
CA ALA A 220 9.74 -30.15 -8.62
C ALA A 220 9.31 -29.39 -9.88
N HIS A 221 8.88 -28.13 -9.74
CA HIS A 221 8.51 -27.23 -10.84
C HIS A 221 9.28 -25.91 -10.83
N SER A 222 10.50 -25.95 -10.29
CA SER A 222 11.37 -24.79 -10.13
C SER A 222 12.74 -25.07 -10.76
N TRP A 223 13.46 -24.03 -11.19
CA TRP A 223 14.80 -24.19 -11.78
C TRP A 223 15.89 -24.36 -10.72
N TYR A 224 15.83 -25.49 -10.02
CA TYR A 224 16.88 -25.99 -9.13
C TYR A 224 17.25 -27.42 -9.53
N ASP A 225 18.37 -27.90 -8.99
CA ASP A 225 18.79 -29.28 -9.21
C ASP A 225 18.02 -30.25 -8.30
N GLY A 226 17.25 -31.16 -8.91
CA GLY A 226 16.43 -32.19 -8.24
C GLY A 226 14.92 -31.92 -8.26
N ASP A 227 14.20 -32.66 -7.41
CA ASP A 227 12.73 -32.65 -7.31
C ASP A 227 12.25 -32.81 -5.86
N TRP A 228 13.09 -32.45 -4.90
CA TRP A 228 12.83 -32.65 -3.47
C TRP A 228 11.85 -31.63 -2.88
N GLN A 229 11.32 -31.99 -1.71
CA GLN A 229 10.60 -31.10 -0.79
C GLN A 229 11.34 -31.07 0.55
N LYS A 230 11.69 -29.89 1.03
CA LYS A 230 12.47 -29.73 2.27
C LYS A 230 11.97 -28.58 3.12
N HIS A 231 12.18 -28.71 4.43
CA HIS A 231 12.14 -27.59 5.35
C HIS A 231 13.28 -26.60 5.02
N PRO A 232 13.14 -25.29 5.27
CA PRO A 232 14.21 -24.30 5.01
C PRO A 232 15.53 -24.46 5.80
N TRP A 233 15.56 -25.31 6.85
CA TRP A 233 16.76 -25.60 7.66
C TRP A 233 17.52 -26.83 7.15
#